data_AF-A0A2M8N895-F1
#
_entry.id   AF-A0A2M8N895-F1
#
_cell.length_a   1.000
_cell.length_b   1.000
_cell.length_c   1.000
_cell.angle_alpha   90.00
_cell.angle_beta   90.00
_cell.angle_gamma   90.00
#
_symmetry.space_group_name_H-M   'P 1'
#
loop_
_entity.id
_entity.type
_entity.pdbx_description
1 polymer ?
#
loop_
_entity_poly.entity_id
_entity_poly.type
_entity_poly.pdbx_seq_one_letter_code
_entity_poly.pdbx_strand_id
1 'polypeptide(L)'
;VLTLAFLLDGSHVDDDMIYFAMNMHWEDHIFEIPALPSEMLWHVFVNTSANAWQHIHPPGQEPVLDNQQFINIGARSVVVLVGR
;
A
#
# COMPACT_ATOMS: atom_id res chain seq x y z
N VAL A 1 -5.08 -14.20 13.18
CA VAL A 1 -4.73 -12.97 12.44
C VAL A 1 -5.88 -12.65 11.48
N LEU A 2 -6.41 -11.43 11.51
CA LEU A 2 -7.49 -10.98 10.62
C LEU A 2 -6.89 -9.98 9.63
N THR A 3 -6.13 -10.48 8.66
CA THR A 3 -5.47 -9.67 7.64
C THR A 3 -5.71 -10.28 6.26
N LEU A 4 -5.72 -9.43 5.24
CA LEU A 4 -5.76 -9.82 3.84
C LEU A 4 -4.95 -8.81 3.03
N ALA A 5 -4.11 -9.30 2.11
CA ALA A 5 -3.45 -8.47 1.13
C ALA A 5 -3.40 -9.18 -0.22
N PHE A 6 -3.43 -8.41 -1.30
CA PHE A 6 -3.29 -8.91 -2.66
C PHE A 6 -2.66 -7.85 -3.56
N LEU A 7 -2.03 -8.31 -4.63
CA LEU A 7 -1.44 -7.49 -5.69
C LEU A 7 -2.29 -7.65 -6.95
N LEU A 8 -2.63 -6.54 -7.59
CA LEU A 8 -3.17 -6.51 -8.94
C LEU A 8 -2.04 -6.08 -9.89
N ASP A 9 -1.70 -6.95 -10.84
CA ASP A 9 -0.67 -6.69 -11.84
C ASP A 9 -1.27 -5.96 -13.05
N GLY A 10 -1.01 -4.65 -13.13
CA GLY A 10 -1.46 -3.80 -14.24
C GLY A 10 -0.64 -3.95 -15.53
N SER A 11 0.50 -4.66 -15.50
CA SER A 11 1.40 -4.78 -16.65
C SER A 11 0.79 -5.49 -17.85
N HIS A 12 -0.29 -6.25 -17.64
CA HIS A 12 -1.02 -6.94 -18.71
C HIS A 12 -2.00 -6.03 -19.49
N VAL A 13 -2.22 -4.79 -19.02
CA VAL A 13 -3.14 -3.83 -19.62
C VAL A 13 -2.55 -2.41 -19.70
N ASP A 14 -1.23 -2.28 -19.67
CA ASP A 14 -0.49 -1.01 -19.67
C ASP A 14 -0.93 -0.06 -18.53
N ASP A 15 -1.12 -0.60 -17.32
CA ASP A 15 -1.57 0.13 -16.12
C ASP A 15 -0.63 -0.12 -14.92
N ASP A 16 -0.79 0.67 -13.85
CA ASP A 16 0.02 0.61 -12.65
C ASP A 16 -0.23 -0.69 -11.83
N MET A 17 0.76 -1.08 -11.02
CA MET A 17 0.57 -2.18 -10.06
C MET A 17 -0.12 -1.67 -8.80
N ILE A 18 -1.14 -2.39 -8.31
CA ILE A 18 -1.87 -1.99 -7.10
C ILE A 18 -1.70 -3.05 -6.01
N TYR A 19 -1.06 -2.67 -4.90
CA TYR A 19 -1.03 -3.50 -3.70
C TYR A 19 -2.09 -3.02 -2.71
N PHE A 20 -3.01 -3.92 -2.37
CA PHE A 20 -4.12 -3.64 -1.46
C PHE A 20 -3.94 -4.47 -0.19
N ALA A 21 -3.93 -3.83 0.97
CA ALA A 21 -3.77 -4.50 2.25
C ALA A 21 -4.77 -3.99 3.30
N MET A 22 -5.33 -4.94 4.04
CA MET A 22 -6.31 -4.71 5.09
C MET A 22 -5.84 -5.33 6.39
N ASN A 23 -5.78 -4.50 7.42
CA ASN A 23 -5.66 -4.96 8.79
C ASN A 23 -7.03 -4.86 9.48
N MET A 24 -7.73 -5.99 9.59
CA MET A 24 -9.00 -6.07 10.33
C MET A 24 -8.78 -6.46 11.81
N HIS A 25 -7.52 -6.60 12.24
CA HIS A 25 -7.16 -6.88 13.63
C HIS A 25 -7.22 -5.61 14.50
N TRP A 26 -7.21 -5.80 15.82
CA TRP A 26 -7.23 -4.69 16.78
C TRP A 26 -5.84 -4.15 17.14
N GLU A 27 -4.78 -4.75 16.61
CA GLU A 27 -3.39 -4.32 16.78
C GLU A 27 -2.83 -3.91 15.42
N ASP A 28 -1.86 -3.01 15.44
CA ASP A 28 -1.05 -2.65 14.28
C ASP A 28 -0.26 -3.88 13.80
N HIS A 29 -0.10 -4.01 12.49
CA HIS A 29 0.67 -5.09 11.88
C HIS A 29 1.66 -4.56 10.85
N ILE A 30 2.83 -5.19 10.81
CA ILE A 30 3.82 -4.94 9.76
C ILE A 30 3.58 -5.95 8.64
N PHE A 31 3.41 -5.45 7.44
CA PHE A 31 3.28 -6.25 6.23
C PHE A 31 4.60 -6.16 5.46
N GLU A 32 5.11 -7.31 5.04
CA GLU A 32 6.10 -7.38 3.96
C GLU A 32 5.35 -7.20 2.63
N ILE A 33 5.86 -6.32 1.77
CA ILE A 33 5.24 -6.01 0.48
C ILE A 33 6.03 -6.64 -0.67
N PRO A 34 5.38 -7.04 -1.79
CA PRO A 34 6.07 -7.62 -2.92
C PRO A 34 7.12 -6.67 -3.50
N ALA A 35 8.23 -7.24 -3.95
CA ALA A 35 9.21 -6.49 -4.74
C ALA A 35 8.59 -6.10 -6.09
N LEU A 36 8.78 -4.84 -6.49
CA LEU A 36 8.39 -4.35 -7.80
C LEU A 36 9.45 -4.66 -8.87
N PRO A 37 9.04 -4.75 -10.16
CA PRO A 37 9.98 -4.75 -11.28
C PRO A 37 10.79 -3.44 -11.38
N SER A 38 11.91 -3.48 -12.13
CA SER A 38 12.95 -2.45 -12.21
C SER A 38 12.45 -0.99 -12.29
N GLU A 39 13.14 -0.13 -11.53
CA GLU A 39 12.95 1.34 -11.38
C GLU A 39 11.61 1.81 -10.80
N MET A 40 10.63 0.91 -10.61
CA MET A 40 9.38 1.26 -9.96
C MET A 40 9.54 1.38 -8.44
N LEU A 41 8.77 2.28 -7.85
CA LEU A 41 8.67 2.46 -6.41
C LEU A 41 7.20 2.33 -5.97
N TRP A 42 7.01 1.82 -4.76
CA TRP A 42 5.73 1.90 -4.07
C TRP A 42 5.48 3.34 -3.63
N HIS A 43 4.30 3.84 -3.97
CA HIS A 43 3.75 5.10 -3.50
C HIS A 43 2.48 4.87 -2.68
N VAL A 44 2.22 5.71 -1.68
CA VAL A 44 1.03 5.60 -0.84
C VAL A 44 -0.13 6.35 -1.49
N PHE A 45 -1.11 5.62 -2.01
CA PHE A 45 -2.34 6.22 -2.53
C PHE A 45 -3.34 6.49 -1.40
N VAL A 46 -3.62 5.45 -0.59
CA VAL A 46 -4.56 5.53 0.54
C VAL A 46 -3.93 4.92 1.78
N ASN A 47 -4.08 5.57 2.93
CA ASN A 47 -3.78 5.00 4.24
C ASN A 47 -4.81 5.48 5.27
N THR A 48 -5.71 4.59 5.69
CA THR A 48 -6.80 4.93 6.61
C THR A 48 -6.44 4.74 8.09
N SER A 49 -5.16 4.51 8.41
CA SER A 49 -4.70 4.41 9.80
C SER A 49 -4.96 5.72 10.54
N ALA A 50 -5.39 5.65 11.80
CA ALA A 50 -5.82 6.83 12.57
C ALA A 50 -4.75 7.95 12.69
N ASN A 51 -3.46 7.60 12.55
CA ASN A 51 -2.33 8.53 12.68
C ASN A 51 -1.77 8.99 11.31
N ALA A 52 -2.43 8.65 10.19
CA ALA A 52 -1.98 9.06 8.88
C ALA A 52 -2.27 10.55 8.65
N TRP A 53 -1.27 11.29 8.15
CA TRP A 53 -1.38 12.74 7.90
C TRP A 53 -2.43 13.08 6.83
N GLN A 54 -2.51 12.27 5.78
CA GLN A 54 -3.52 12.33 4.73
C GLN A 54 -3.97 10.91 4.41
N HIS A 55 -5.28 10.72 4.27
CA HIS A 55 -5.85 9.39 4.05
C HIS A 55 -5.91 8.98 2.59
N ILE A 56 -5.92 9.94 1.66
CA ILE A 56 -6.01 9.71 0.22
C ILE A 56 -5.26 10.81 -0.54
N HIS A 57 -4.47 10.42 -1.53
CA HIS A 57 -3.76 11.32 -2.44
C HIS A 57 -4.44 11.36 -3.82
N PRO A 58 -4.40 12.49 -4.55
CA PRO A 58 -4.85 12.53 -5.94
C PRO A 58 -3.99 11.61 -6.82
N PRO A 59 -4.59 10.96 -7.84
CA PRO A 59 -3.84 10.19 -8.84
C PRO A 59 -2.66 10.99 -9.41
N GLY A 60 -1.48 10.40 -9.34
CA GLY A 60 -0.25 11.02 -9.83
C GLY A 60 0.56 11.76 -8.76
N GLN A 61 -0.04 12.09 -7.60
CA GLN A 61 0.56 12.90 -6.53
C GLN A 61 0.88 12.09 -5.27
N GLU A 62 0.83 10.76 -5.36
CA GLU A 62 1.12 9.85 -4.26
C GLU A 62 2.59 9.97 -3.83
N PRO A 63 2.87 10.21 -2.54
CA PRO A 63 4.24 10.25 -2.04
C PRO A 63 4.88 8.86 -2.11
N VAL A 64 6.19 8.82 -2.41
CA VAL A 64 6.99 7.60 -2.35
C VAL A 64 6.96 7.05 -0.92
N LEU A 65 6.75 5.74 -0.78
CA LEU A 65 6.82 5.06 0.50
C LEU A 65 8.29 4.98 0.98
N ASP A 66 8.56 5.41 2.21
CA ASP A 66 9.93 5.46 2.75
C ASP A 66 10.63 4.09 2.78
N ASN A 67 9.88 3.02 3.07
CA ASN A 67 10.38 1.66 3.09
C ASN A 67 9.71 0.81 2.01
N GLN A 68 10.49 0.38 1.03
CA GLN A 68 10.02 -0.37 -0.14
C GLN A 68 9.85 -1.88 0.11
N GLN A 69 10.10 -2.36 1.34
CA GLN A 69 9.99 -3.77 1.72
C GLN A 69 8.92 -4.02 2.79
N PHE A 70 8.67 -3.03 3.65
CA PHE A 70 7.75 -3.17 4.77
C PHE A 70 6.88 -1.94 4.95
N ILE A 71 5.64 -2.18 5.39
CA ILE A 71 4.72 -1.11 5.78
C ILE A 71 4.00 -1.46 7.08
N ASN A 72 3.87 -0.47 7.97
CA ASN A 72 3.00 -0.58 9.14
C ASN A 72 1.56 -0.21 8.72
N ILE A 73 0.63 -1.11 8.98
CA ILE A 73 -0.80 -0.91 8.78
C ILE A 73 -1.48 -0.89 10.15
N GLY A 74 -2.04 0.27 10.49
CA GLY A 74 -2.71 0.49 11.77
C GLY A 74 -3.87 -0.46 12.03
N ALA A 75 -4.24 -0.61 13.30
CA ALA A 75 -5.41 -1.40 13.69
C ALA A 75 -6.68 -0.95 12.94
N ARG A 76 -7.44 -1.93 12.40
CA ARG A 76 -8.70 -1.69 11.68
C ARG A 76 -8.58 -0.70 10.50
N SER A 77 -7.46 -0.74 9.77
CA SER A 77 -7.22 0.15 8.64
C SER A 77 -6.94 -0.59 7.33
N VAL A 78 -6.93 0.20 6.25
CA VAL A 78 -6.67 -0.23 4.87
C VAL A 78 -5.58 0.66 4.30
N VAL A 79 -4.66 0.05 3.55
CA VAL A 79 -3.65 0.74 2.77
C VAL A 79 -3.74 0.29 1.32
N VAL A 80 -3.62 1.26 0.40
CA VAL A 80 -3.48 1.02 -1.03
C VAL A 80 -2.18 1.67 -1.48
N LEU A 81 -1.31 0.87 -2.09
CA LEU A 81 -0.08 1.33 -2.72
C LEU A 81 -0.19 1.22 -4.23
N VAL A 82 0.47 2.15 -4.92
CA VAL A 82 0.61 2.19 -6.37
C VAL A 82 2.08 1.99 -6.70
N GLY A 83 2.40 1.00 -7.54
CA GLY A 83 3.74 0.70 -8.02
C GLY A 83 3.92 1.26 -9.42
N ARG A 84 4.83 2.23 -9.57
CA ARG A 84 5.11 2.97 -10.80
C ARG A 84 6.55 3.45 -10.85
#